data_AF-A0A318ELL2-F1
#
_entry.id   AF-A0A318ELL2-F1
#
_cell.length_a   1.000
_cell.length_b   1.000
_cell.length_c   1.000
_cell.angle_alpha   90.00
_cell.angle_beta   90.00
_cell.angle_gamma   90.00
#
_symmetry.space_group_name_H-M   'P 1'
#
loop_
_entity.id
_entity.type
_entity.pdbx_description
1 polymer ?
#
loop_
_entity_poly.entity_id
_entity_poly.type
_entity_poly.pdbx_seq_one_letter_code
_entity_poly.pdbx_strand_id
1 'polypeptide(L)'
;MARLKVEDSKVIEIYNTQGKAAAIETIHATYGVKDAYYVLRRLKATESYAYDSKRDLFCKKVEMPFLALDELCIESRKNSIDKDVDCRPTVQIESKFDSYVQELVKERFMEYARFIQANSVDRIWRINKTALKSAGYQLELY
;
A
#
# COMPACT_ATOMS: atom_id res chain seq x y z
N MET A 1 -44.60 -6.39 7.48
CA MET A 1 -43.75 -7.55 7.76
C MET A 1 -42.47 -7.07 8.44
N ALA A 2 -42.23 -7.46 9.68
CA ALA A 2 -41.02 -7.09 10.40
C ALA A 2 -39.81 -7.75 9.72
N ARG A 3 -38.80 -6.96 9.36
CA ARG A 3 -37.54 -7.49 8.83
C ARG A 3 -36.83 -8.21 9.98
N LEU A 4 -36.63 -9.51 9.86
CA LEU A 4 -35.79 -10.26 10.79
C LEU A 4 -34.39 -9.63 10.80
N LYS A 5 -33.95 -9.19 11.97
CA LYS A 5 -32.68 -8.49 12.13
C LYS A 5 -31.58 -9.56 12.19
N VAL A 6 -30.99 -9.85 11.04
CA VAL A 6 -29.77 -10.66 10.94
C VAL A 6 -28.59 -9.84 11.48
N GLU A 7 -27.74 -10.45 12.30
CA GLU A 7 -26.52 -9.80 12.76
C GLU A 7 -25.43 -9.90 11.69
N ASP A 8 -25.22 -8.80 10.99
CA ASP A 8 -24.32 -8.70 9.85
C ASP A 8 -22.87 -9.06 10.19
N SER A 9 -22.39 -8.66 11.38
CA SER A 9 -21.04 -8.95 11.86
C SER A 9 -20.76 -10.45 12.01
N LYS A 10 -21.71 -11.19 12.60
CA LYS A 10 -21.58 -12.63 12.86
C LYS A 10 -21.59 -13.44 11.56
N VAL A 11 -22.44 -13.06 10.62
CA VAL A 11 -22.49 -13.70 9.28
C VAL A 11 -21.18 -13.47 8.52
N ILE A 12 -20.61 -12.26 8.61
CA ILE A 12 -19.34 -11.92 7.97
C ILE A 12 -18.17 -12.70 8.58
N GLU A 13 -18.10 -12.82 9.90
CA GLU A 13 -17.05 -13.59 10.58
C GLU A 13 -17.08 -15.06 10.16
N ILE A 14 -18.27 -15.67 10.10
CA ILE A 14 -18.45 -17.04 9.64
C ILE A 14 -18.09 -17.16 8.15
N TYR A 15 -18.48 -16.19 7.33
CA TYR A 15 -18.14 -16.17 5.90
C TYR A 15 -16.61 -16.17 5.71
N ASN A 16 -15.89 -15.36 6.47
CA ASN A 16 -14.44 -15.22 6.35
C ASN A 16 -13.66 -16.42 6.92
N THR A 17 -14.20 -17.10 7.94
CA THR A 17 -13.51 -18.21 8.64
C THR A 17 -13.87 -19.59 8.08
N GLN A 18 -15.14 -19.80 7.75
CA GLN A 18 -15.71 -21.10 7.36
C GLN A 18 -16.26 -21.11 5.93
N GLY A 19 -16.28 -19.95 5.27
CA GLY A 19 -16.70 -19.81 3.89
C GLY A 19 -18.20 -19.60 3.69
N LYS A 20 -18.57 -19.37 2.42
CA LYS A 20 -19.93 -19.02 2.01
C LYS A 20 -21.00 -20.04 2.41
N ALA A 21 -20.71 -21.34 2.33
CA ALA A 21 -21.67 -22.39 2.62
C ALA A 21 -22.10 -22.37 4.10
N ALA A 22 -21.13 -22.27 5.02
CA ALA A 22 -21.37 -22.17 6.46
C ALA A 22 -22.14 -20.89 6.82
N ALA A 23 -21.84 -19.77 6.15
CA ALA A 23 -22.59 -18.53 6.33
C ALA A 23 -24.07 -18.67 5.90
N ILE A 24 -24.34 -19.37 4.80
CA ILE A 24 -25.73 -19.62 4.34
C ILE A 24 -26.47 -20.53 5.32
N GLU A 25 -25.85 -21.61 5.77
CA GLU A 25 -26.45 -22.54 6.73
C GLU A 25 -26.78 -21.85 8.05
N THR A 26 -25.87 -21.00 8.56
CA THR A 26 -26.11 -20.22 9.79
C THR A 26 -27.23 -19.20 9.62
N ILE A 27 -27.37 -18.56 8.46
CA ILE A 27 -28.50 -17.67 8.15
C ILE A 27 -29.83 -18.44 8.21
N HIS A 28 -29.88 -19.64 7.63
CA HIS A 28 -31.08 -20.48 7.65
C HIS A 28 -31.40 -21.00 9.06
N ALA A 29 -30.41 -21.57 9.74
CA ALA A 29 -30.59 -22.23 11.03
C ALA A 29 -30.86 -21.26 12.17
N THR A 30 -30.17 -20.11 12.20
CA THR A 30 -30.24 -19.16 13.32
C THR A 30 -31.32 -18.11 13.13
N TYR A 31 -31.49 -17.59 11.91
CA TYR A 31 -32.37 -16.45 11.64
C TYR A 31 -33.64 -16.83 10.88
N GLY A 32 -33.79 -18.09 10.44
CA GLY A 32 -34.98 -18.57 9.72
C GLY A 32 -35.24 -17.87 8.39
N VAL A 33 -34.22 -17.23 7.80
CA VAL A 33 -34.37 -16.47 6.56
C VAL A 33 -34.37 -17.44 5.38
N LYS A 34 -35.43 -17.41 4.56
CA LYS A 34 -35.56 -18.28 3.37
C LYS A 34 -34.58 -17.94 2.25
N ASP A 35 -34.22 -16.66 2.10
CA ASP A 35 -33.31 -16.19 1.05
C ASP A 35 -32.01 -15.64 1.66
N ALA A 36 -31.08 -16.55 1.96
CA ALA A 36 -29.77 -16.20 2.49
C ALA A 36 -28.88 -15.46 1.45
N TYR A 37 -29.13 -15.68 0.15
CA TYR A 37 -28.39 -15.00 -0.92
C TYR A 37 -28.68 -13.51 -0.95
N TYR A 38 -29.93 -13.12 -0.69
CA TYR A 38 -30.29 -11.72 -0.56
C TYR A 38 -29.55 -11.03 0.59
N VAL A 39 -29.36 -11.72 1.72
CA VAL A 39 -28.59 -11.20 2.86
C VAL A 39 -27.13 -10.97 2.47
N LEU A 40 -26.48 -11.96 1.85
CA LEU A 40 -25.09 -11.81 1.38
C LEU A 40 -24.95 -10.69 0.33
N ARG A 41 -25.90 -10.57 -0.60
CA ARG A 41 -25.90 -9.49 -1.60
C ARG A 41 -26.06 -8.13 -0.93
N ARG A 42 -26.92 -8.01 0.08
CA ARG A 42 -27.08 -6.79 0.89
C ARG A 42 -25.79 -6.45 1.61
N LEU A 43 -25.13 -7.42 2.26
CA LEU A 43 -23.86 -7.23 2.96
C LEU A 43 -22.78 -6.68 2.02
N LYS A 44 -22.70 -7.18 0.79
CA LYS A 44 -21.78 -6.67 -0.24
C LYS A 44 -22.09 -5.24 -0.69
N ALA A 45 -23.35 -4.81 -0.57
CA ALA A 45 -23.80 -3.47 -0.93
C ALA A 45 -23.79 -2.48 0.26
N THR A 46 -23.52 -2.95 1.48
CA THR A 46 -23.58 -2.12 2.70
C THR A 46 -22.32 -1.29 2.83
N GLU A 47 -22.46 -0.02 3.22
CA GLU A 47 -21.31 0.90 3.30
C GLU A 47 -20.32 0.53 4.40
N SER A 48 -20.74 -0.16 5.46
CA SER A 48 -19.90 -0.53 6.62
C SER A 48 -18.83 -1.59 6.32
N TYR A 49 -18.98 -2.36 5.24
CA TYR A 49 -18.06 -3.43 4.87
C TYR A 49 -17.65 -3.30 3.40
N ALA A 50 -16.40 -3.61 3.10
CA ALA A 50 -15.89 -3.76 1.74
C ALA A 50 -15.78 -5.24 1.41
N TYR A 51 -16.15 -5.64 0.20
CA TYR A 51 -15.99 -7.03 -0.24
C TYR A 51 -14.84 -7.10 -1.25
N ASP A 52 -13.82 -7.91 -0.93
CA ASP A 52 -12.70 -8.20 -1.83
C ASP A 52 -13.05 -9.40 -2.72
N SER A 53 -13.29 -9.13 -4.01
CA SER A 53 -13.64 -10.15 -4.99
C SER A 53 -12.49 -11.11 -5.33
N LYS A 54 -11.23 -10.71 -5.11
CA LYS A 54 -10.06 -11.56 -5.42
C LYS A 54 -9.84 -12.62 -4.35
N ARG A 55 -10.08 -12.27 -3.09
CA ARG A 55 -9.89 -13.15 -1.94
C ARG A 55 -11.17 -13.84 -1.49
N ASP A 56 -12.33 -13.39 -2.01
CA ASP A 56 -13.66 -13.81 -1.57
C ASP A 56 -13.84 -13.61 -0.05
N LEU A 57 -13.51 -12.42 0.45
CA LEU A 57 -13.59 -12.06 1.86
C LEU A 57 -14.24 -10.70 2.07
N PHE A 58 -14.88 -10.52 3.22
CA PHE A 58 -15.37 -9.23 3.69
C PHE A 58 -14.32 -8.55 4.56
N CYS A 59 -13.97 -7.32 4.25
CA CYS A 59 -13.12 -6.45 5.06
C CYS A 59 -14.00 -5.41 5.75
N LYS A 60 -13.74 -5.14 7.03
CA LYS A 60 -14.36 -4.02 7.71
C LYS A 60 -13.83 -2.73 7.09
N LYS A 61 -14.71 -1.80 6.69
CA LYS A 61 -14.23 -0.44 6.38
C LYS A 61 -13.86 0.20 7.70
N VAL A 62 -12.58 0.19 8.03
CA VAL A 62 -12.05 1.05 9.06
C VAL A 62 -12.18 2.46 8.50
N GLU A 63 -13.07 3.27 9.06
CA GLU A 63 -12.96 4.72 8.89
C GLU A 63 -11.58 5.09 9.43
N MET A 64 -10.64 5.33 8.52
CA MET A 64 -9.34 5.83 8.94
C MET A 64 -9.55 7.30 9.28
N PRO A 65 -9.47 7.70 10.56
CA PRO A 65 -9.31 9.11 10.86
C PRO A 65 -8.09 9.59 10.09
N PHE A 66 -8.13 10.82 9.56
CA PHE A 66 -6.96 11.43 8.96
C PHE A 66 -5.83 11.41 9.99
N LEU A 67 -4.83 10.55 9.78
CA LEU A 67 -3.64 10.49 10.62
C LEU A 67 -2.87 11.79 10.47
N ALA A 68 -2.36 12.32 11.58
CA ALA A 68 -1.42 13.43 11.52
C ALA A 68 -0.14 12.98 10.80
N LEU A 69 0.57 13.91 10.14
CA LEU A 69 1.83 13.59 9.43
C LEU A 69 2.85 12.88 10.33
N ASP A 70 2.90 13.25 11.61
CA ASP A 70 3.79 12.65 12.60
C ASP A 70 3.46 11.18 12.86
N GLU A 71 2.19 10.78 12.75
CA GLU A 71 1.77 9.38 12.93
C GLU A 71 2.03 8.52 11.68
N LEU A 72 2.08 9.15 10.50
CA LEU A 72 2.43 8.51 9.23
C LEU A 72 3.93 8.21 9.11
N CYS A 73 4.78 9.02 9.74
CA CYS A 73 6.24 8.85 9.72
C CYS A 73 6.76 7.86 10.77
N ILE A 74 5.90 7.33 11.65
CA ILE A 74 6.29 6.27 12.59
C ILE A 74 6.06 4.94 11.87
N GLU A 75 7.01 4.58 11.01
CA GLU A 75 7.05 3.24 10.43
C GLU A 75 7.04 2.17 11.54
N SER A 76 5.96 1.38 11.54
CA SER A 76 5.97 -0.05 11.84
C SER A 76 6.65 -0.52 13.14
N ARG A 77 6.36 0.10 14.29
CA ARG A 77 6.42 -0.66 15.54
C ARG A 77 5.28 -1.68 15.56
N LYS A 78 5.58 -2.85 14.99
CA LYS A 78 4.83 -4.11 15.16
C LYS A 78 4.48 -4.28 16.64
N ASN A 79 3.24 -3.96 17.00
CA ASN A 79 2.64 -4.38 18.26
C ASN A 79 1.13 -4.44 18.03
N SER A 80 0.66 -5.56 17.49
CA SER A 80 -0.52 -6.23 18.02
C SER A 80 -0.80 -7.48 17.20
N ILE A 81 -0.77 -8.60 17.91
CA ILE A 81 -1.54 -9.80 17.61
C ILE A 81 -2.97 -9.35 17.34
N ASP A 82 -3.42 -9.41 16.09
CA ASP A 82 -4.77 -9.82 15.74
C ASP A 82 -4.82 -10.10 14.24
N LYS A 83 -5.34 -11.28 13.90
CA LYS A 83 -5.58 -11.69 12.51
C LYS A 83 -6.81 -10.96 11.98
N ASP A 84 -6.68 -9.67 11.72
CA ASP A 84 -7.62 -8.99 10.84
C ASP A 84 -6.95 -8.83 9.47
N VAL A 85 -7.64 -9.29 8.42
CA VAL A 85 -7.13 -9.29 7.05
C VAL A 85 -7.20 -7.85 6.54
N ASP A 86 -6.22 -7.06 6.98
CA ASP A 86 -6.06 -5.68 6.61
C ASP A 86 -5.42 -5.63 5.22
N CYS A 87 -6.20 -5.25 4.19
CA CYS A 87 -5.71 -5.01 2.84
C CYS A 87 -4.94 -3.68 2.79
N ARG A 88 -3.80 -3.59 3.48
CA ARG A 88 -2.92 -2.42 3.39
C ARG A 88 -1.88 -2.59 2.27
N PRO A 89 -1.65 -1.57 1.43
CA PRO A 89 -0.50 -1.52 0.53
C PRO A 89 0.72 -0.96 1.28
N THR A 90 1.24 -1.68 2.27
CA THR A 90 2.27 -1.12 3.19
C THR A 90 3.72 -1.30 2.72
N VAL A 91 3.99 -1.69 1.47
CA VAL A 91 5.37 -2.06 1.03
C VAL A 91 5.85 -1.26 -0.20
N GLN A 92 5.04 -0.32 -0.72
CA GLN A 92 5.38 0.38 -1.97
C GLN A 92 5.88 1.82 -1.79
N ILE A 93 5.91 2.37 -0.58
CA ILE A 93 6.28 3.77 -0.37
C ILE A 93 7.81 3.91 -0.27
N GLU A 94 8.46 3.09 0.55
CA GLU A 94 9.92 3.09 0.72
C GLU A 94 10.65 2.80 -0.60
N SER A 95 10.19 1.79 -1.36
CA SER A 95 10.80 1.42 -2.65
C SER A 95 10.68 2.51 -3.73
N LYS A 96 9.63 3.34 -3.67
CA LYS A 96 9.49 4.48 -4.59
C LYS A 96 10.39 5.63 -4.18
N PHE A 97 10.52 5.93 -2.90
CA PHE A 97 11.41 6.99 -2.43
C PHE A 97 12.87 6.71 -2.83
N ASP A 98 13.35 5.48 -2.63
CA ASP A 98 14.69 5.09 -3.06
C ASP A 98 14.88 5.24 -4.58
N SER A 99 13.86 4.93 -5.38
CA SER A 99 13.91 5.13 -6.82
C SER A 99 14.05 6.61 -7.20
N TYR A 100 13.34 7.52 -6.51
CA TYR A 100 13.48 8.96 -6.72
C TYR A 100 14.88 9.46 -6.34
N VAL A 101 15.43 8.99 -5.22
CA VAL A 101 16.80 9.34 -4.82
C VAL A 101 17.80 8.89 -5.87
N GLN A 102 17.65 7.67 -6.40
CA GLN A 102 18.52 7.17 -7.47
C GLN A 102 18.42 7.99 -8.76
N GLU A 103 17.21 8.42 -9.15
CA GLU A 103 17.01 9.27 -10.32
C GLU A 103 17.67 10.65 -10.16
N LEU A 104 17.51 11.28 -9.00
CA LEU A 104 18.14 12.58 -8.70
C LEU A 104 19.67 12.48 -8.73
N VAL A 105 20.22 11.43 -8.14
CA VAL A 105 21.66 11.18 -8.14
C VAL A 105 22.16 10.96 -9.57
N LYS A 106 21.45 10.17 -10.37
CA LYS A 106 21.78 9.92 -11.78
C LYS A 106 21.76 11.21 -12.61
N GLU A 107 20.76 12.06 -12.43
CA GLU A 107 20.66 13.33 -13.13
C GLU A 107 21.86 14.23 -12.82
N ARG A 108 22.22 14.37 -11.54
CA ARG A 108 23.40 15.14 -11.13
C ARG A 108 24.72 14.57 -11.65
N PHE A 109 24.88 13.26 -11.65
CA PHE A 109 26.06 12.64 -12.24
C PHE A 109 26.15 12.88 -13.75
N MET A 110 25.03 12.83 -14.48
CA MET A 110 25.01 13.12 -15.92
C MET A 110 25.36 14.59 -16.22
N GLU A 111 24.95 15.51 -15.36
CA GLU A 111 25.35 16.92 -15.45
C GLU A 111 26.87 17.07 -15.29
N TYR A 112 27.45 16.48 -14.25
CA TYR A 112 28.90 16.55 -14.00
C TYR A 112 29.74 15.79 -15.03
N ALA A 113 29.22 14.70 -15.59
CA ALA A 113 29.88 13.92 -16.63
C ALA A 113 30.20 14.75 -17.89
N ARG A 114 29.49 15.85 -18.13
CA ARG A 114 29.80 16.78 -19.25
C ARG A 114 31.19 17.41 -19.13
N PHE A 115 31.71 17.51 -17.91
CA PHE A 115 33.01 18.12 -17.64
C PHE A 115 34.14 17.08 -17.54
N ILE A 116 33.83 15.79 -17.52
CA ILE A 116 34.79 14.72 -17.26
C ILE A 116 34.85 13.77 -18.45
N GLN A 117 36.05 13.52 -18.95
CA GLN A 117 36.31 12.47 -19.93
C GLN A 117 37.22 11.41 -19.30
N ALA A 118 36.74 10.17 -19.24
CA ALA A 118 37.51 9.04 -18.75
C ALA A 118 38.03 8.23 -19.96
N ASN A 119 39.35 8.05 -20.04
CA ASN A 119 39.94 7.06 -20.93
C ASN A 119 40.29 5.80 -20.12
N SER A 120 39.60 4.70 -20.37
CA SER A 120 39.81 3.42 -19.67
C SER A 120 41.13 2.74 -20.04
N VAL A 121 41.64 2.97 -21.26
CA VAL A 121 42.88 2.37 -21.74
C VAL A 121 44.08 3.00 -21.05
N ASP A 122 44.11 4.34 -21.02
CA ASP A 122 45.23 5.09 -20.45
C ASP A 122 45.10 5.25 -18.92
N ARG A 123 43.95 4.90 -18.34
CA ARG A 123 43.57 5.19 -16.95
C ARG A 123 43.69 6.68 -16.60
N ILE A 124 43.43 7.55 -17.57
CA ILE A 124 43.52 9.01 -17.42
C ILE A 124 42.12 9.61 -17.38
N TRP A 125 41.87 10.45 -16.38
CA TRP A 125 40.68 11.29 -16.27
C TRP A 125 41.04 12.72 -16.68
N ARG A 126 40.31 13.26 -17.66
CA ARG A 126 40.48 14.63 -18.14
C ARG A 126 39.30 15.46 -17.68
N ILE A 127 39.57 16.56 -17.00
CA ILE A 127 38.55 17.47 -16.48
C ILE A 127 38.63 18.79 -17.24
N ASN A 128 37.51 19.22 -17.82
CA ASN A 128 37.42 20.44 -18.59
C ASN A 128 37.27 21.67 -17.66
N LYS A 129 38.41 22.23 -17.25
CA LYS A 129 38.50 23.37 -16.34
C LYS A 129 37.81 24.64 -16.86
N THR A 130 37.85 24.91 -18.17
CA THR A 130 37.26 26.13 -18.73
C THR A 130 35.73 26.05 -18.69
N ALA A 131 35.17 24.90 -19.07
CA ALA A 131 33.74 24.64 -19.02
C ALA A 131 33.18 24.66 -17.58
N LEU A 132 33.92 24.09 -16.62
CA LEU A 132 33.55 24.15 -15.19
C LEU A 132 33.49 25.60 -14.68
N LYS A 133 34.50 26.40 -14.97
CA LYS A 133 34.55 27.81 -14.56
C LYS A 133 33.43 28.63 -15.20
N SER A 134 33.13 28.40 -16.48
CA SER A 134 32.00 29.09 -17.15
C SER A 134 30.63 28.70 -16.57
N ALA A 135 30.51 27.48 -16.02
CA ALA A 135 29.33 27.03 -15.31
C ALA A 135 29.28 27.48 -13.84
N GLY A 136 30.26 28.26 -13.37
CA GLY A 136 30.31 28.84 -12.03
C GLY A 136 31.03 28.00 -10.98
N TYR A 137 31.64 26.88 -11.35
CA TYR A 137 32.36 26.01 -10.42
C TYR A 137 33.79 26.47 -10.18
N GLN A 138 34.24 26.35 -8.92
CA GLN A 138 35.65 26.51 -8.54
C GLN A 138 36.31 25.14 -8.49
N LEU A 139 37.49 25.02 -9.12
CA LEU A 139 38.28 23.79 -9.13
C LEU A 139 39.45 23.97 -8.15
N GLU A 140 39.46 23.15 -7.10
CA GLU A 140 40.53 23.04 -6.12
C GLU A 140 41.19 21.67 -6.25
N LEU A 141 42.53 21.62 -6.26
CA LEU A 141 43.32 20.40 -6.27
C LEU A 141 44.02 20.30 -4.92
N TYR A 142 43.75 19.24 -4.17
CA TYR A 142 44.35 18.93 -2.88
C TYR A 142 45.05 17.57 -2.92
#